data_AF-A0A354G637-F1
#
_entry.id   AF-A0A354G637-F1
#
_cell.length_a   1.000
_cell.length_b   1.000
_cell.length_c   1.000
_cell.angle_alpha   90.00
_cell.angle_beta   90.00
_cell.angle_gamma   90.00
#
_symmetry.space_group_name_H-M   'P 1'
#
loop_
_entity.id
_entity.type
_entity.pdbx_description
1 polymer ?
#
loop_
_entity_poly.entity_id
_entity_poly.type
_entity_poly.pdbx_seq_one_letter_code
_entity_poly.pdbx_strand_id
1 'polypeptide(L)'
;MSQILYNDEDRKIMNAADNGRVTGGSRVEEIKKFVHSMGIKKIGIAHCVMFTKETQMLIDNLSNDFEVVSVGCKIGAIPATQMLGREANGISCNPAGQADFLSENKTELNISMGLCIGHDIIFNSKSKALTTTLLIKDRKHKHNTYKNFESDNA
;
A
#
# COMPACT_ATOMS: atom_id res chain seq x y z
N MET A 1 -26.97 -7.34 14.83
CA MET A 1 -26.38 -5.99 14.68
C MET A 1 -25.32 -5.88 13.58
N SER A 2 -25.09 -6.91 12.74
CA SER A 2 -23.80 -7.06 12.03
C SER A 2 -23.76 -6.69 10.54
N GLN A 3 -24.89 -6.71 9.81
CA GLN A 3 -24.87 -6.49 8.36
C GLN A 3 -25.27 -5.07 7.90
N ILE A 4 -25.82 -4.25 8.81
CA ILE A 4 -26.34 -2.91 8.49
C ILE A 4 -25.20 -1.93 8.13
N LEU A 5 -23.97 -2.21 8.59
CA LEU A 5 -22.80 -1.37 8.32
C LEU A 5 -22.16 -1.59 6.94
N TYR A 6 -22.58 -2.61 6.20
CA TYR A 6 -21.98 -2.99 4.92
C TYR A 6 -22.86 -2.58 3.76
N ASN A 7 -22.34 -1.69 2.91
CA ASN A 7 -22.94 -1.39 1.62
C ASN A 7 -22.60 -2.47 0.58
N ASP A 8 -23.13 -2.35 -0.63
CA ASP A 8 -22.94 -3.34 -1.69
C ASP A 8 -21.48 -3.43 -2.16
N GLU A 9 -20.75 -2.31 -2.15
CA GLU A 9 -19.33 -2.29 -2.51
C GLU A 9 -18.49 -3.01 -1.45
N ASP A 10 -18.78 -2.82 -0.16
CA ASP A 10 -18.09 -3.54 0.91
C ASP A 10 -18.30 -5.06 0.77
N ARG A 11 -19.52 -5.48 0.42
CA ARG A 11 -19.84 -6.90 0.17
C ARG A 11 -19.14 -7.44 -1.06
N LYS A 12 -19.03 -6.64 -2.13
CA LYS A 12 -18.27 -6.98 -3.33
C LYS A 12 -16.79 -7.20 -2.99
N ILE A 13 -16.20 -6.30 -2.21
CA ILE A 13 -14.82 -6.42 -1.72
C ILE A 13 -14.65 -7.68 -0.86
N MET A 14 -15.56 -7.95 0.08
CA MET A 14 -15.49 -9.15 0.91
C MET A 14 -15.61 -10.44 0.10
N ASN A 15 -16.51 -10.49 -0.89
CA ASN A 15 -16.65 -11.64 -1.79
C ASN A 15 -15.38 -11.83 -2.65
N ALA A 16 -14.80 -10.75 -3.17
CA ALA A 16 -13.55 -10.81 -3.91
C ALA A 16 -12.38 -11.29 -3.04
N ALA A 17 -12.34 -10.89 -1.76
CA ALA A 17 -11.33 -11.32 -0.81
C ALA A 17 -11.45 -12.81 -0.49
N ASP A 18 -12.66 -13.34 -0.27
CA ASP A 18 -12.85 -14.77 0.01
C ASP A 18 -12.51 -15.64 -1.21
N ASN A 19 -12.99 -15.26 -2.40
CA ASN A 19 -12.66 -15.93 -3.66
C ASN A 19 -11.17 -15.83 -4.04
N GLY A 20 -10.49 -14.78 -3.55
CA GLY A 20 -9.08 -14.51 -3.83
C GLY A 20 -8.09 -15.31 -2.97
N ARG A 21 -8.56 -15.98 -1.91
CA ARG A 21 -7.69 -16.74 -1.00
C ARG A 21 -6.96 -17.87 -1.73
N VAL A 22 -5.69 -18.07 -1.36
CA VAL A 22 -4.86 -19.13 -1.92
C VAL A 22 -4.21 -19.91 -0.78
N THR A 23 -4.64 -21.15 -0.58
CA THR A 23 -4.04 -22.03 0.43
C THR A 23 -2.56 -22.24 0.14
N GLY A 24 -1.69 -21.85 1.06
CA GLY A 24 -0.23 -21.90 0.90
C GLY A 24 0.34 -20.86 -0.07
N GLY A 25 -0.51 -19.96 -0.61
CA GLY A 25 -0.08 -18.90 -1.51
C GLY A 25 0.44 -17.66 -0.77
N SER A 26 1.12 -16.82 -1.52
CA SER A 26 1.62 -15.52 -1.07
C SER A 26 0.55 -14.43 -1.12
N ARG A 27 0.74 -13.36 -0.34
CA ARG A 27 -0.12 -12.17 -0.39
C ARG A 27 -0.14 -11.52 -1.79
N VAL A 28 0.94 -11.63 -2.56
CA VAL A 28 0.97 -11.10 -3.94
C VAL A 28 0.01 -11.90 -4.84
N GLU A 29 -0.04 -13.23 -4.71
CA GLU A 29 -1.00 -14.06 -5.45
C GLU A 29 -2.45 -13.77 -5.04
N GLU A 30 -2.71 -13.56 -3.75
CA GLU A 30 -4.02 -13.14 -3.27
C GLU A 30 -4.44 -11.79 -3.87
N ILE A 31 -3.53 -10.81 -3.92
CA ILE A 31 -3.77 -9.51 -4.57
C ILE A 31 -4.12 -9.71 -6.05
N LYS A 32 -3.34 -10.51 -6.80
CA LYS A 32 -3.62 -10.75 -8.22
C LYS A 32 -5.01 -11.34 -8.46
N LYS A 33 -5.44 -12.31 -7.62
CA LYS A 33 -6.78 -12.90 -7.72
C LYS A 33 -7.88 -11.93 -7.30
N PHE A 34 -7.67 -11.19 -6.22
CA PHE A 34 -8.60 -10.14 -5.76
C PHE A 34 -8.83 -9.08 -6.85
N VAL A 35 -7.76 -8.58 -7.46
CA VAL A 35 -7.84 -7.56 -8.51
C VAL A 35 -8.58 -8.11 -9.73
N HIS A 36 -8.30 -9.34 -10.15
CA HIS A 36 -9.04 -10.01 -11.23
C HIS A 36 -10.53 -10.13 -10.93
N SER A 37 -10.91 -10.60 -9.74
CA SER A 37 -12.33 -10.81 -9.38
C SER A 37 -13.09 -9.50 -9.23
N MET A 38 -12.41 -8.42 -8.84
CA MET A 38 -12.98 -7.07 -8.81
C MET A 38 -13.10 -6.41 -10.20
N GLY A 39 -12.45 -6.98 -11.21
CA GLY A 39 -12.39 -6.41 -12.57
C GLY A 39 -11.47 -5.18 -12.69
N ILE A 40 -10.62 -4.94 -11.68
CA ILE A 40 -9.70 -3.81 -11.63
C ILE A 40 -8.63 -3.96 -12.74
N LYS A 41 -8.29 -2.85 -13.39
CA LYS A 41 -7.32 -2.79 -14.48
C LYS A 41 -6.06 -2.03 -14.11
N LYS A 42 -6.16 -1.07 -13.19
CA LYS A 42 -5.03 -0.21 -12.83
C LYS A 42 -4.70 -0.25 -11.33
N ILE A 43 -3.46 -0.63 -11.04
CA ILE A 43 -2.92 -0.71 -9.68
C ILE A 43 -1.92 0.42 -9.44
N GLY A 44 -2.09 1.13 -8.32
CA GLY A 44 -1.11 2.09 -7.81
C GLY A 44 -0.21 1.47 -6.75
N ILE A 45 1.05 1.89 -6.67
CA ILE A 45 1.99 1.48 -5.62
C ILE A 45 2.63 2.72 -4.98
N ALA A 46 2.27 3.01 -3.74
CA ALA A 46 2.90 4.06 -2.95
C ALA A 46 4.01 3.44 -2.09
N HIS A 47 5.26 3.80 -2.36
CA HIS A 47 6.41 3.15 -1.71
C HIS A 47 7.34 4.12 -0.99
N CYS A 48 8.04 3.61 0.02
CA CYS A 48 9.17 4.33 0.59
C CYS A 48 10.42 4.15 -0.29
N VAL A 49 11.33 5.13 -0.26
CA VAL A 49 12.65 5.08 -0.92
C VAL A 49 13.48 3.84 -0.53
N MET A 50 13.25 3.26 0.65
CA MET A 50 13.94 2.03 1.07
C MET A 50 13.49 0.79 0.29
N PHE A 51 12.34 0.84 -0.37
CA PHE A 51 11.73 -0.30 -1.06
C PHE A 51 11.63 -0.10 -2.57
N THR A 52 12.42 0.80 -3.15
CA THR A 52 12.39 1.08 -4.59
C THR A 52 12.69 -0.18 -5.40
N LYS A 53 13.64 -1.01 -4.98
CA LYS A 53 14.00 -2.25 -5.66
C LYS A 53 12.88 -3.28 -5.59
N GLU A 54 12.34 -3.52 -4.40
CA GLU A 54 11.24 -4.46 -4.17
C GLU A 54 9.96 -4.01 -4.87
N THR A 55 9.75 -2.69 -4.96
CA THR A 55 8.65 -2.10 -5.73
C THR A 55 8.82 -2.40 -7.22
N GLN A 56 10.02 -2.29 -7.78
CA GLN A 56 10.25 -2.65 -9.19
C GLN A 56 9.96 -4.14 -9.44
N MET A 57 10.42 -5.02 -8.55
CA MET A 57 10.12 -6.46 -8.66
C MET A 57 8.61 -6.74 -8.61
N LEU A 58 7.86 -6.00 -7.79
CA LEU A 58 6.41 -6.11 -7.74
C LEU A 58 5.74 -5.59 -9.01
N ILE A 59 6.23 -4.47 -9.57
CA ILE A 59 5.77 -3.95 -10.86
C ILE A 59 5.95 -5.01 -11.94
N ASP A 60 7.14 -5.61 -12.05
CA ASP A 60 7.44 -6.63 -13.05
C ASP A 60 6.50 -7.85 -12.90
N ASN A 61 6.14 -8.22 -11.66
CA ASN A 61 5.23 -9.33 -11.39
C ASN A 61 3.77 -9.04 -11.77
N LEU A 62 3.32 -7.79 -11.62
CA LEU A 62 1.94 -7.36 -11.85
C LEU A 62 1.69 -6.89 -13.29
N SER A 63 2.71 -6.36 -13.98
CA SER A 63 2.56 -5.68 -15.28
C SER A 63 2.16 -6.61 -16.44
N ASN A 64 2.22 -7.93 -16.25
CA ASN A 64 1.71 -8.88 -17.23
C ASN A 64 0.18 -8.89 -17.30
N ASP A 65 -0.49 -8.51 -16.21
CA ASP A 65 -1.94 -8.66 -16.06
C ASP A 65 -2.66 -7.31 -15.88
N PHE A 66 -1.94 -6.27 -15.42
CA PHE A 66 -2.51 -4.99 -15.03
C PHE A 66 -1.66 -3.81 -15.49
N GLU A 67 -2.28 -2.64 -15.65
CA GLU A 67 -1.53 -1.38 -15.73
C GLU A 67 -1.05 -1.01 -14.32
N VAL A 68 0.25 -0.73 -14.17
CA VAL A 68 0.85 -0.46 -12.86
C VAL A 68 1.50 0.92 -12.85
N VAL A 69 1.14 1.73 -11.87
CA VAL A 69 1.72 3.06 -11.63
C VAL A 69 2.34 3.06 -10.23
N SER A 70 3.55 3.58 -10.09
CA SER A 70 4.21 3.68 -8.78
C SER A 70 4.64 5.12 -8.46
N VAL A 71 4.70 5.41 -7.16
CA VAL A 71 5.11 6.71 -6.64
C VAL A 71 5.93 6.60 -5.36
N GLY A 72 7.10 7.23 -5.37
CA GLY A 72 8.00 7.27 -4.23
C GLY A 72 7.58 8.30 -3.17
N CYS A 73 7.92 8.03 -1.91
CA CYS A 73 7.48 8.86 -0.77
C CYS A 73 8.04 10.28 -0.75
N LYS A 74 9.03 10.60 -1.59
CA LYS A 74 9.62 11.95 -1.70
C LYS A 74 9.03 12.77 -2.85
N ILE A 75 7.86 12.38 -3.37
CA ILE A 75 7.15 13.12 -4.43
C ILE A 75 7.03 14.61 -4.08
N GLY A 76 7.32 15.46 -5.07
CA GLY A 76 7.34 16.92 -4.95
C GLY A 76 8.60 17.50 -4.29
N ALA A 77 9.51 16.68 -3.77
CA ALA A 77 10.78 17.10 -3.16
C ALA A 77 10.61 18.25 -2.14
N ILE A 78 9.57 18.19 -1.30
CA ILE A 78 9.23 19.27 -0.37
C ILE A 78 10.29 19.35 0.73
N PRO A 79 10.92 20.52 0.97
CA PRO A 79 11.84 20.69 2.10
C PRO A 79 11.16 20.38 3.42
N ALA A 80 11.84 19.62 4.28
CA ALA A 80 11.29 19.21 5.58
C ALA A 80 10.93 20.43 6.45
N THR A 81 11.66 21.54 6.30
CA THR A 81 11.39 22.81 6.99
C THR A 81 10.01 23.38 6.71
N GLN A 82 9.46 23.15 5.50
CA GLN A 82 8.13 23.64 5.12
C GLN A 82 7.00 22.79 5.71
N MET A 83 7.25 21.51 5.99
CA MET A 83 6.23 20.56 6.45
C MET A 83 6.26 20.32 7.97
N LEU A 84 7.46 20.31 8.55
CA LEU A 84 7.70 19.84 9.92
C LEU A 84 8.32 20.92 10.82
N GLY A 85 8.52 22.14 10.29
CA GLY A 85 9.08 23.28 11.03
C GLY A 85 10.60 23.46 10.85
N ARG A 86 11.11 24.60 11.31
CA ARG A 86 12.45 25.12 10.97
C ARG A 86 13.63 24.21 11.32
N GLU A 87 13.50 23.38 12.35
CA GLU A 87 14.55 22.46 12.80
C GLU A 87 14.64 21.17 11.95
N ALA A 88 13.67 20.95 11.06
CA ALA A 88 13.63 19.74 10.24
C ALA A 88 14.61 19.83 9.06
N ASN A 89 15.31 18.73 8.78
CA ASN A 89 16.35 18.70 7.74
C ASN A 89 16.01 17.77 6.58
N GLY A 90 16.52 18.11 5.39
CA GLY A 90 16.38 17.31 4.18
C GLY A 90 15.02 17.44 3.49
N ILE A 91 14.62 16.40 2.76
CA ILE A 91 13.37 16.34 2.01
C ILE A 91 12.33 15.56 2.80
N SER A 92 11.14 16.12 2.99
CA SER A 92 10.04 15.46 3.69
C SER A 92 9.47 14.29 2.88
N CYS A 93 8.84 13.34 3.58
CA CYS A 93 7.91 12.44 2.89
C CYS A 93 6.59 13.17 2.63
N ASN A 94 5.95 12.88 1.50
CA ASN A 94 4.68 13.47 1.12
C ASN A 94 3.62 12.37 0.83
N PRO A 95 3.09 11.69 1.86
CA PRO A 95 2.09 10.63 1.68
C PRO A 95 0.77 11.14 1.09
N ALA A 96 0.39 12.40 1.36
CA ALA A 96 -0.77 13.01 0.74
C ALA A 96 -0.56 13.20 -0.77
N GLY A 97 0.62 13.68 -1.17
CA GLY A 97 1.00 13.77 -2.59
C GLY A 97 1.09 12.42 -3.29
N GLN A 98 1.48 11.34 -2.59
CA GLN A 98 1.41 9.99 -3.16
C GLN A 98 -0.03 9.58 -3.46
N ALA A 99 -0.97 9.82 -2.54
CA ALA A 99 -2.39 9.52 -2.75
C ALA A 99 -2.98 10.35 -3.89
N ASP A 100 -2.64 11.63 -3.95
CA ASP A 100 -3.11 12.56 -4.97
C ASP A 100 -2.61 12.15 -6.37
N PHE A 101 -1.31 11.90 -6.52
CA PHE A 101 -0.72 11.43 -7.77
C PHE A 101 -1.36 10.13 -8.29
N LEU A 102 -1.63 9.17 -7.41
CA LEU A 102 -2.30 7.92 -7.83
C LEU A 102 -3.76 8.16 -8.22
N SER A 103 -4.44 9.10 -7.55
CA SER A 103 -5.78 9.54 -7.93
C SER A 103 -5.80 10.21 -9.31
N GLU A 104 -4.84 11.07 -9.62
CA GLU A 104 -4.68 11.71 -10.94
C GLU A 104 -4.43 10.68 -12.05
N ASN A 105 -3.71 9.59 -11.71
CA ASN A 105 -3.47 8.46 -12.61
C ASN A 105 -4.62 7.46 -12.69
N LYS A 106 -5.73 7.70 -11.97
CA LYS A 106 -6.96 6.90 -11.98
C LYS A 106 -6.74 5.44 -11.57
N THR A 107 -5.88 5.20 -10.59
CA THR A 107 -5.72 3.85 -10.02
C THR A 107 -6.99 3.43 -9.29
N GLU A 108 -7.26 2.13 -9.24
CA GLU A 108 -8.50 1.58 -8.65
C GLU A 108 -8.22 0.79 -7.36
N LEU A 109 -7.00 0.24 -7.24
CA LEU A 109 -6.44 -0.28 -6.00
C LEU A 109 -5.03 0.27 -5.81
N ASN A 110 -4.73 0.70 -4.58
CA ASN A 110 -3.45 1.24 -4.18
C ASN A 110 -2.77 0.33 -3.15
N ILE A 111 -1.54 -0.08 -3.44
CA ILE A 111 -0.70 -0.88 -2.55
C ILE A 111 0.23 0.06 -1.76
N SER A 112 0.13 0.00 -0.43
CA SER A 112 1.12 0.59 0.48
C SER A 112 2.33 -0.34 0.61
N MET A 113 3.50 0.15 0.19
CA MET A 113 4.75 -0.60 0.15
C MET A 113 5.80 0.03 1.09
N GLY A 114 5.70 -0.35 2.37
CA GLY A 114 6.70 0.00 3.38
C GLY A 114 6.75 1.48 3.73
N LEU A 115 5.60 2.15 3.76
CA LEU A 115 5.47 3.49 4.32
C LEU A 115 5.77 3.46 5.84
N CYS A 116 6.29 4.58 6.37
CA CYS A 116 6.51 4.69 7.82
C CYS A 116 5.17 4.88 8.55
N ILE A 117 5.15 4.52 9.84
CA ILE A 117 4.01 4.84 10.73
C ILE A 117 3.66 6.33 10.64
N GLY A 118 2.37 6.62 10.50
CA GLY A 118 1.83 7.97 10.31
C GLY A 118 1.78 8.39 8.84
N HIS A 119 2.79 8.03 8.04
CA HIS A 119 2.73 8.26 6.59
C HIS A 119 1.77 7.30 5.90
N ASP A 120 1.74 6.04 6.32
CA ASP A 120 0.74 5.06 5.90
C ASP A 120 -0.68 5.48 6.29
N ILE A 121 -0.86 6.01 7.51
CA ILE A 121 -2.16 6.52 7.99
C ILE A 121 -2.65 7.65 7.10
N ILE A 122 -1.80 8.64 6.82
CA ILE A 122 -2.16 9.77 5.94
C ILE A 122 -2.46 9.26 4.53
N PHE A 123 -1.63 8.38 3.97
CA PHE A 123 -1.86 7.82 2.64
C PHE A 123 -3.22 7.11 2.54
N ASN A 124 -3.52 6.21 3.48
CA ASN A 124 -4.80 5.51 3.53
C ASN A 124 -5.98 6.47 3.68
N SER A 125 -5.86 7.49 4.54
CA SER A 125 -6.91 8.49 4.74
C SER A 125 -7.17 9.37 3.52
N LYS A 126 -6.14 9.60 2.68
CA LYS A 126 -6.23 10.51 1.53
C LYS A 126 -6.50 9.79 0.21
N SER A 127 -6.22 8.49 0.12
CA SER A 127 -6.48 7.69 -1.08
C SER A 127 -7.96 7.73 -1.48
N LYS A 128 -8.23 7.93 -2.77
CA LYS A 128 -9.57 7.85 -3.35
C LYS A 128 -9.94 6.43 -3.80
N ALA A 129 -8.93 5.68 -4.22
CA ALA A 129 -9.03 4.27 -4.55
C ALA A 129 -8.96 3.41 -3.29
N LEU A 130 -9.36 2.14 -3.42
CA LEU A 130 -9.17 1.13 -2.37
C LEU A 130 -7.70 1.04 -2.00
N THR A 131 -7.39 0.75 -0.73
CA THR A 131 -6.02 0.58 -0.28
C THR A 131 -5.80 -0.78 0.36
N THR A 132 -4.61 -1.32 0.16
CA THR A 132 -4.13 -2.50 0.89
C THR A 132 -2.65 -2.35 1.22
N THR A 133 -2.21 -2.94 2.32
CA THR A 133 -0.80 -2.92 2.71
C THR A 133 -0.18 -4.26 2.38
N LEU A 134 0.87 -4.25 1.54
CA LEU A 134 1.65 -5.45 1.23
C LEU A 134 2.85 -5.60 2.15
N LEU A 135 3.56 -4.50 2.44
CA LEU A 135 4.77 -4.51 3.26
C LEU A 135 4.66 -3.46 4.37
N ILE A 136 4.81 -3.90 5.61
CA ILE A 136 4.90 -3.03 6.79
C ILE A 136 6.37 -2.83 7.13
N LYS A 137 6.80 -1.57 7.31
CA LYS A 137 8.20 -1.28 7.64
C LYS A 137 8.52 -1.59 9.10
N ASP A 138 9.12 -2.75 9.33
CA ASP A 138 9.81 -3.07 10.59
C ASP A 138 11.32 -3.14 10.37
N ARG A 139 12.09 -2.23 10.98
CA ARG A 139 13.56 -2.21 10.82
C ARG A 139 14.26 -3.28 11.65
N LYS A 140 13.69 -3.65 12.80
CA LYS A 140 14.30 -4.60 13.74
C LYS A 140 14.17 -6.02 13.21
N HIS A 141 12.99 -6.36 12.69
CA HIS A 141 12.66 -7.73 12.30
C HIS A 141 12.62 -7.96 10.78
N LYS A 142 13.37 -7.15 10.00
CA LYS A 142 13.41 -7.23 8.53
C LYS A 142 12.02 -7.28 7.90
N HIS A 143 11.13 -6.41 8.39
CA HIS A 143 9.74 -6.25 7.92
C HIS A 143 8.79 -7.40 8.28
N ASN A 144 9.25 -8.41 9.03
CA ASN A 144 8.37 -9.41 9.62
C ASN A 144 7.91 -8.96 11.02
N THR A 145 6.79 -8.24 11.07
CA THR A 145 6.24 -7.68 12.31
C THR A 145 5.74 -8.74 13.29
N TYR A 146 5.43 -9.96 12.83
CA TYR A 146 4.96 -11.06 13.69
C TYR A 146 5.98 -11.44 14.76
N LYS A 147 7.28 -11.25 14.47
CA LYS A 147 8.38 -11.52 15.41
C LYS A 147 8.34 -10.72 16.71
N ASN A 148 7.53 -9.68 16.81
CA ASN A 148 7.34 -8.97 18.07
C ASN A 148 6.49 -9.76 19.08
N PHE A 149 5.74 -10.77 18.62
CA PHE A 149 4.88 -11.63 19.46
C PHE A 149 5.48 -13.02 19.69
N GLU A 150 6.53 -13.36 18.95
CA GLU A 150 7.43 -14.45 19.31
C GLU A 150 8.16 -13.96 20.57
N SER A 151 7.61 -14.25 21.74
CA SER A 151 8.34 -14.13 23.00
C SER A 151 9.73 -14.75 22.81
N ASP A 152 10.77 -14.18 23.41
CA ASP A 152 12.11 -14.79 23.56
C ASP A 152 12.04 -16.06 24.46
N ASN A 153 11.00 -16.88 24.33
CA ASN A 153 10.87 -18.19 24.93
C ASN A 153 11.62 -19.20 24.05
N ALA A 154 12.95 -19.09 24.12
CA ALA A 154 13.85 -20.24 24.04
C ALA A 154 14.46 -20.45 25.43
#